data_AF-A0A097EQ57-F1
#
_entry.id   AF-A0A097EQ57-F1
#
_cell.length_a   1.000
_cell.length_b   1.000
_cell.length_c   1.000
_cell.angle_alpha   90.00
_cell.angle_beta   90.00
_cell.angle_gamma   90.00
#
_symmetry.space_group_name_H-M   'P 1'
#
loop_
_entity.id
_entity.type
_entity.pdbx_description
1 polymer ?
#
loop_
_entity_poly.entity_id
_entity_poly.type
_entity_poly.pdbx_seq_one_letter_code
_entity_poly.pdbx_strand_id
1 'polypeptide(L)'
;MKKKTLGLSILVGSAMLTGCIDPSNDNSSILQNNLVFDYFDDGLDFAVSVGINQSNISGFENKNGTNPTQVTVTYSNISSGCTAYAADGMTVVTTTATTASTDTDVGELGFDSFLGGIVCDAAGKTANLTISFTASGKNYTAATTLTS
;
A
#
# COMPACT_ATOMS: atom_id res chain seq x y z
N MET A 1 47.49 53.79 -12.66
CA MET A 1 47.50 52.89 -11.49
C MET A 1 46.14 52.93 -10.79
N LYS A 2 45.40 51.82 -10.78
CA LYS A 2 44.34 51.45 -9.81
C LYS A 2 44.14 49.93 -9.95
N LYS A 3 44.60 49.16 -8.97
CA LYS A 3 44.34 47.71 -8.87
C LYS A 3 42.97 47.51 -8.22
N LYS A 4 42.12 46.66 -8.79
CA LYS A 4 40.92 46.14 -8.14
C LYS A 4 40.96 44.63 -8.21
N THR A 5 41.00 44.03 -7.03
CA THR A 5 40.87 42.60 -6.75
C THR A 5 39.42 42.28 -6.37
N LEU A 6 39.12 40.98 -6.23
CA LEU A 6 37.88 40.31 -5.79
C LEU A 6 36.92 39.91 -6.93
N GLY A 7 36.39 38.69 -6.98
CA GLY A 7 36.38 37.63 -5.98
C GLY A 7 36.11 36.26 -6.61
N LEU A 8 36.77 35.26 -6.02
CA LEU A 8 36.67 33.84 -6.34
C LEU A 8 35.50 33.26 -5.53
N SER A 9 34.43 32.81 -6.19
CA SER A 9 33.34 32.08 -5.54
C SER A 9 33.45 30.60 -5.91
N ILE A 10 33.95 29.81 -4.97
CA ILE A 10 34.00 28.36 -5.04
C ILE A 10 32.57 27.85 -4.80
N LEU A 11 31.95 27.31 -5.85
CA LEU A 11 30.68 26.62 -5.74
C LEU A 11 30.96 25.21 -5.18
N VAL A 12 30.81 25.05 -3.86
CA VAL A 12 30.82 23.74 -3.21
C VAL A 12 29.49 23.07 -3.53
N GLY A 13 29.44 22.41 -4.68
CA GLY A 13 28.38 21.45 -4.99
C GLY A 13 28.62 20.21 -4.15
N SER A 14 27.93 20.10 -3.02
CA SER A 14 27.76 18.84 -2.32
C SER A 14 27.00 17.90 -3.25
N ALA A 15 27.73 17.10 -4.02
CA ALA A 15 27.19 15.90 -4.62
C ALA A 15 26.71 15.03 -3.46
N MET A 16 25.41 15.07 -3.17
CA MET A 16 24.78 14.02 -2.38
C MET A 16 25.05 12.74 -3.16
N LEU A 17 25.97 11.92 -2.64
CA LEU A 17 26.10 10.52 -2.99
C LEU A 17 24.69 9.94 -2.90
N THR A 18 24.04 9.80 -4.06
CA THR A 18 22.95 8.86 -4.25
C THR A 18 23.57 7.50 -4.03
N GLY A 19 23.60 7.07 -2.77
CA GLY A 19 23.87 5.69 -2.43
C GLY A 19 22.93 4.86 -3.30
N CYS A 20 23.50 3.89 -4.01
CA CYS A 20 22.73 2.88 -4.70
C CYS A 20 21.75 2.29 -3.67
N ILE A 21 20.49 2.70 -3.72
CA ILE A 21 19.42 2.02 -3.00
C ILE A 21 19.36 0.67 -3.69
N ASP A 22 19.87 -0.35 -3.02
CA ASP A 22 19.65 -1.72 -3.42
C ASP A 22 18.12 -1.93 -3.39
N PRO A 23 17.45 -2.07 -4.54
CA PRO A 23 15.99 -2.15 -4.60
C PRO A 23 15.44 -3.37 -3.87
N SER A 24 16.30 -4.30 -3.46
CA SER A 24 15.97 -5.46 -2.63
C SER A 24 15.72 -5.13 -1.14
N ASN A 25 16.09 -3.93 -0.66
CA ASN A 25 15.92 -3.50 0.74
C ASN A 25 14.97 -2.32 0.94
N ASP A 26 14.29 -1.86 -0.11
CA ASP A 26 13.20 -0.88 0.04
C ASP A 26 11.96 -1.59 0.58
N ASN A 27 11.45 -1.12 1.72
CA ASN A 27 10.22 -1.63 2.32
C ASN A 27 9.03 -1.57 1.36
N SER A 28 9.05 -0.64 0.39
CA SER A 28 8.04 -0.54 -0.66
C SER A 28 8.07 -1.78 -1.56
N SER A 29 9.26 -2.19 -2.04
CA SER A 29 9.45 -3.43 -2.80
C SER A 29 9.06 -4.66 -1.98
N ILE A 30 9.40 -4.68 -0.68
CA ILE A 30 9.02 -5.78 0.22
C ILE A 30 7.49 -5.91 0.29
N LEU A 31 6.76 -4.82 0.55
CA LEU A 31 5.30 -4.87 0.58
C LEU A 31 4.73 -5.28 -0.78
N GLN A 32 5.21 -4.67 -1.86
CA GLN A 32 4.74 -4.95 -3.21
C GLN A 32 4.86 -6.44 -3.58
N ASN A 33 5.98 -7.07 -3.20
CA ASN A 33 6.25 -8.48 -3.49
C ASN A 33 5.45 -9.45 -2.60
N ASN A 34 4.83 -8.96 -1.53
CA ASN A 34 4.05 -9.78 -0.59
C ASN A 34 2.54 -9.65 -0.77
N LEU A 35 2.07 -8.78 -1.68
CA LEU A 35 0.65 -8.65 -1.96
C LEU A 35 0.09 -9.96 -2.52
N VAL A 36 -0.97 -10.45 -1.89
CA VAL A 36 -1.77 -11.59 -2.34
C VAL A 36 -3.14 -11.07 -2.77
N PHE A 37 -3.60 -11.50 -3.94
CA PHE A 37 -4.90 -11.12 -4.47
C PHE A 37 -5.82 -12.33 -4.41
N ASP A 38 -7.04 -12.09 -3.94
CA ASP A 38 -8.13 -13.07 -3.99
C ASP A 38 -9.29 -12.51 -4.82
N TYR A 39 -9.91 -13.40 -5.60
CA TYR A 39 -10.97 -13.08 -6.55
C TYR A 39 -12.18 -13.95 -6.23
N PHE A 40 -13.30 -13.29 -5.99
CA PHE A 40 -14.55 -13.95 -5.63
C PHE A 40 -15.67 -13.49 -6.58
N ASP A 41 -16.39 -14.46 -7.12
CA ASP A 41 -17.55 -14.27 -8.00
C ASP A 41 -18.67 -15.18 -7.47
N ASP A 42 -19.75 -14.58 -6.98
CA ASP A 42 -20.95 -15.30 -6.54
C ASP A 42 -22.09 -15.27 -7.58
N GLY A 43 -21.81 -14.77 -8.79
CA GLY A 43 -22.75 -14.61 -9.90
C GLY A 43 -23.63 -13.35 -9.80
N LEU A 44 -23.54 -12.59 -8.71
CA LEU A 44 -24.24 -11.32 -8.52
C LEU A 44 -23.27 -10.16 -8.34
N ASP A 45 -22.17 -10.39 -7.62
CA ASP A 45 -21.12 -9.42 -7.34
C ASP A 45 -19.74 -10.00 -7.69
N PHE A 46 -18.86 -9.12 -8.19
CA PHE A 46 -17.47 -9.42 -8.49
C PHE A 46 -16.58 -8.72 -7.49
N ALA A 47 -15.96 -9.48 -6.59
CA ALA A 47 -15.14 -8.97 -5.51
C ALA A 47 -13.66 -9.30 -5.73
N VAL A 48 -12.81 -8.30 -5.47
CA VAL A 48 -11.36 -8.46 -5.46
C VAL A 48 -10.81 -7.90 -4.17
N SER A 49 -10.04 -8.74 -3.51
CA SER A 49 -9.39 -8.43 -2.25
C SER A 49 -7.89 -8.46 -2.43
N VAL A 50 -7.17 -7.59 -1.72
CA VAL A 50 -5.72 -7.66 -1.59
C VAL A 50 -5.34 -7.70 -0.12
N GLY A 51 -4.40 -8.58 0.20
CA GLY A 51 -3.89 -8.75 1.55
C GLY A 51 -2.43 -9.16 1.58
N ILE A 52 -1.94 -9.45 2.78
CA ILE A 52 -0.62 -10.02 3.05
C ILE A 52 -0.75 -11.10 4.13
N ASN A 53 0.26 -11.97 4.25
CA ASN A 53 0.48 -12.72 5.47
C ASN A 53 1.31 -11.86 6.42
N GLN A 54 0.82 -11.56 7.64
CA GLN A 54 1.49 -10.67 8.59
C GLN A 54 2.90 -11.18 8.96
N SER A 55 3.09 -12.50 8.94
CA SER A 55 4.40 -13.14 9.17
C SER A 55 5.47 -12.72 8.16
N ASN A 56 5.09 -12.23 6.98
CA ASN A 56 6.02 -11.76 5.96
C ASN A 56 6.51 -10.32 6.21
N ILE A 57 5.84 -9.54 7.06
CA ILE A 57 6.21 -8.16 7.38
C ILE A 57 6.46 -8.02 8.88
N SER A 58 7.73 -7.96 9.27
CA SER A 58 8.12 -7.91 10.68
C SER A 58 7.49 -6.74 11.45
N GLY A 59 6.75 -7.09 12.51
CA GLY A 59 6.04 -6.16 13.38
C GLY A 59 4.76 -5.58 12.79
N PHE A 60 4.28 -6.12 11.66
CA PHE A 60 2.89 -5.96 11.28
C PHE A 60 2.05 -6.91 12.13
N GLU A 61 1.00 -6.35 12.73
CA GLU A 61 -0.04 -7.09 13.43
C GLU A 61 -1.40 -6.76 12.81
N ASN A 62 -2.23 -7.76 12.53
CA ASN A 62 -3.63 -7.55 12.14
C ASN A 62 -4.51 -7.20 13.37
N LYS A 63 -5.83 -7.10 13.21
CA LYS A 63 -6.79 -6.67 14.27
C LYS A 63 -6.72 -7.51 15.55
N ASN A 64 -6.24 -8.74 15.48
CA ASN A 64 -6.14 -9.64 16.64
C ASN A 64 -4.82 -9.47 17.41
N GLY A 65 -3.89 -8.67 16.89
CA GLY A 65 -2.65 -8.33 17.58
C GLY A 65 -2.86 -7.48 18.82
N THR A 66 -1.79 -7.33 19.61
CA THR A 66 -1.80 -6.46 20.79
C THR A 66 -1.78 -4.98 20.38
N ASN A 67 -1.08 -4.67 19.29
CA ASN A 67 -1.02 -3.32 18.72
C ASN A 67 -1.30 -3.38 17.20
N PRO A 68 -2.58 -3.53 16.80
CA PRO A 68 -2.93 -3.67 15.39
C PRO A 68 -2.41 -2.53 14.53
N THR A 69 -1.75 -2.90 13.43
CA THR A 69 -1.19 -1.97 12.44
C THR A 69 -2.31 -1.15 11.82
N GLN A 70 -2.17 0.17 11.86
CA GLN A 70 -3.05 1.07 11.12
C GLN A 70 -2.60 1.14 9.67
N VAL A 71 -3.47 0.70 8.76
CA VAL A 71 -3.24 0.69 7.32
C VAL A 71 -4.03 1.83 6.71
N THR A 72 -3.33 2.69 5.98
CA THR A 72 -3.93 3.76 5.18
C THR A 72 -4.04 3.31 3.74
N VAL A 73 -5.28 3.25 3.24
CA VAL A 73 -5.59 3.04 1.83
C VAL A 73 -5.98 4.34 1.17
N THR A 74 -5.57 4.52 -0.08
CA THR A 74 -6.04 5.60 -0.94
C THR A 74 -6.44 5.03 -2.29
N TYR A 75 -7.71 5.19 -2.63
CA TYR A 75 -8.30 4.79 -3.89
C TYR A 75 -8.34 5.96 -4.87
N SER A 76 -8.17 5.63 -6.15
CA SER A 76 -8.39 6.54 -7.27
C SER A 76 -8.91 5.76 -8.47
N ASN A 77 -9.49 6.46 -9.45
CA ASN A 77 -10.00 5.86 -10.69
C ASN A 77 -10.94 4.66 -10.44
N ILE A 78 -11.81 4.76 -9.43
CA ILE A 78 -12.80 3.73 -9.13
C ILE A 78 -13.83 3.72 -10.25
N SER A 79 -13.98 2.59 -10.93
CA SER A 79 -14.98 2.40 -11.97
C SER A 79 -16.40 2.56 -11.42
N SER A 80 -17.30 3.11 -12.23
CA SER A 80 -18.72 3.19 -11.86
C SER A 80 -19.30 1.80 -11.65
N GLY A 81 -20.06 1.62 -10.56
CA GLY A 81 -20.61 0.32 -10.17
C GLY A 81 -19.74 -0.44 -9.15
N CYS A 82 -18.61 0.13 -8.72
CA CYS A 82 -17.76 -0.45 -7.68
C CYS A 82 -17.87 0.28 -6.34
N THR A 83 -17.81 -0.50 -5.26
CA THR A 83 -17.66 -0.05 -3.88
C THR A 83 -16.29 -0.46 -3.38
N ALA A 84 -15.51 0.47 -2.84
CA ALA A 84 -14.19 0.18 -2.28
C ALA A 84 -14.24 0.07 -0.75
N TYR A 85 -13.40 -0.78 -0.17
CA TYR A 85 -13.38 -1.09 1.26
C TYR A 85 -12.01 -0.81 1.88
N ALA A 86 -12.01 -0.28 3.10
CA ALA A 86 -10.81 -0.05 3.91
C ALA A 86 -10.25 -1.37 4.44
N ALA A 87 -9.06 -1.33 5.06
CA ALA A 87 -8.37 -2.52 5.56
C ALA A 87 -9.15 -3.29 6.66
N ASP A 88 -10.19 -2.72 7.25
CA ASP A 88 -11.07 -3.42 8.20
C ASP A 88 -12.10 -4.34 7.52
N GLY A 89 -12.21 -4.30 6.19
CA GLY A 89 -13.14 -5.08 5.38
C GLY A 89 -14.61 -4.65 5.50
N MET A 90 -14.92 -3.57 6.22
CA MET A 90 -16.31 -3.13 6.47
C MET A 90 -16.54 -1.67 6.10
N THR A 91 -15.53 -0.81 6.29
CA THR A 91 -15.65 0.62 6.03
C THR A 91 -15.60 0.88 4.53
N VAL A 92 -16.67 1.45 3.97
CA VAL A 92 -16.72 1.90 2.57
C VAL A 92 -15.90 3.17 2.39
N VAL A 93 -15.07 3.20 1.35
CA VAL A 93 -14.09 4.28 1.07
C VAL A 93 -14.37 4.91 -0.28
N THR A 94 -14.42 6.24 -0.34
CA THR A 94 -14.49 6.99 -1.60
C THR A 94 -13.13 7.48 -2.08
N THR A 95 -12.20 7.74 -1.15
CA THR A 95 -10.85 8.23 -1.43
C THR A 95 -9.84 7.61 -0.47
N THR A 96 -9.73 8.11 0.76
CA THR A 96 -8.72 7.67 1.74
C THR A 96 -9.37 7.23 3.04
N ALA A 97 -8.87 6.15 3.63
CA ALA A 97 -9.22 5.70 4.97
C ALA A 97 -8.02 5.08 5.67
N THR A 98 -7.98 5.19 6.99
CA THR A 98 -6.98 4.54 7.84
C THR A 98 -7.70 3.68 8.87
N THR A 99 -7.48 2.37 8.82
CA THR A 99 -8.12 1.39 9.72
C THR A 99 -7.14 0.29 10.10
N ALA A 100 -7.46 -0.49 11.15
CA ALA A 100 -6.72 -1.72 11.40
C ALA A 100 -7.02 -2.75 10.30
N SER A 101 -6.01 -3.50 9.88
CA SER A 101 -6.17 -4.66 8.98
C SER A 101 -7.01 -5.73 9.65
N THR A 102 -8.12 -6.15 9.05
CA THR A 102 -8.86 -7.30 9.58
C THR A 102 -8.04 -8.58 9.42
N ASP A 103 -8.19 -9.45 10.43
CA ASP A 103 -7.79 -10.85 10.36
C ASP A 103 -8.74 -11.58 9.41
N THR A 104 -8.16 -12.34 8.49
CA THR A 104 -8.86 -13.18 7.53
C THR A 104 -8.39 -14.61 7.68
N ASP A 105 -9.27 -15.58 7.44
CA ASP A 105 -8.85 -16.98 7.47
C ASP A 105 -7.98 -17.27 6.23
N VAL A 106 -6.71 -17.62 6.47
CA VAL A 106 -5.74 -17.95 5.41
C VAL A 106 -6.25 -19.09 4.53
N GLY A 107 -7.10 -19.97 5.06
CA GLY A 107 -7.68 -21.09 4.33
C GLY A 107 -8.63 -20.67 3.20
N GLU A 108 -9.28 -19.52 3.31
CA GLU A 108 -10.25 -19.04 2.31
C GLU A 108 -9.64 -18.05 1.31
N LEU A 109 -8.81 -17.11 1.77
CA LEU A 109 -8.30 -16.00 0.93
C LEU A 109 -6.80 -16.06 0.62
N GLY A 110 -6.04 -16.99 1.22
CA GLY A 110 -4.60 -17.11 1.03
C GLY A 110 -3.75 -16.04 1.73
N PHE A 111 -4.37 -15.15 2.51
CA PHE A 111 -3.73 -14.15 3.35
C PHE A 111 -4.45 -14.03 4.71
N ASP A 112 -3.74 -13.60 5.76
CA ASP A 112 -4.32 -13.38 7.11
C ASP A 112 -4.57 -11.90 7.45
N SER A 113 -4.21 -10.99 6.55
CA SER A 113 -4.28 -9.56 6.79
C SER A 113 -4.81 -8.83 5.56
N PHE A 114 -6.08 -8.43 5.62
CA PHE A 114 -6.74 -7.68 4.56
C PHE A 114 -6.23 -6.23 4.50
N LEU A 115 -5.81 -5.79 3.31
CA LEU A 115 -5.30 -4.43 3.11
C LEU A 115 -6.28 -3.53 2.37
N GLY A 116 -7.21 -4.10 1.59
CA GLY A 116 -8.25 -3.37 0.87
C GLY A 116 -8.92 -4.24 -0.19
N GLY A 117 -10.06 -3.79 -0.71
CA GLY A 117 -10.78 -4.51 -1.76
C GLY A 117 -11.80 -3.66 -2.49
N ILE A 118 -12.35 -4.20 -3.57
CA ILE A 118 -13.51 -3.66 -4.29
C ILE A 118 -14.55 -4.77 -4.48
N VAL A 119 -15.82 -4.36 -4.47
CA VAL A 119 -16.96 -5.19 -4.90
C VAL A 119 -17.68 -4.42 -6.00
N CYS A 120 -17.92 -5.06 -7.14
CA CYS A 120 -18.45 -4.43 -8.34
C CYS A 120 -19.65 -5.19 -8.92
N ASP A 121 -20.55 -4.44 -9.55
CA ASP A 121 -21.75 -4.96 -10.23
C ASP A 121 -21.48 -5.74 -11.53
N ALA A 122 -20.22 -5.77 -11.99
CA ALA A 122 -19.79 -6.45 -13.20
C ALA A 122 -18.29 -6.74 -13.18
N ALA A 123 -17.87 -7.75 -13.96
CA ALA A 123 -16.48 -8.06 -14.21
C ALA A 123 -15.75 -6.98 -15.04
N GLY A 124 -14.43 -6.95 -14.94
CA GLY A 124 -13.52 -6.07 -15.66
C GLY A 124 -13.50 -4.64 -15.15
N LYS A 125 -14.12 -4.36 -14.01
CA LYS A 125 -14.12 -3.03 -13.40
C LYS A 125 -12.88 -2.85 -12.55
N THR A 126 -12.35 -1.63 -12.51
CA THR A 126 -11.06 -1.37 -11.88
C THR A 126 -11.11 -0.29 -10.82
N ALA A 127 -10.15 -0.35 -9.90
CA ALA A 127 -9.77 0.74 -9.02
C ALA A 127 -8.26 0.72 -8.75
N ASN A 128 -7.64 1.90 -8.75
CA ASN A 128 -6.25 2.03 -8.32
C ASN A 128 -6.22 2.18 -6.80
N LEU A 129 -5.37 1.39 -6.15
CA LEU A 129 -5.21 1.35 -4.70
C LEU A 129 -3.75 1.63 -4.33
N THR A 130 -3.53 2.61 -3.47
CA THR A 130 -2.26 2.82 -2.75
C THR A 130 -2.44 2.41 -1.30
N ILE A 131 -1.52 1.61 -0.79
CA ILE A 131 -1.51 1.06 0.57
C ILE A 131 -0.29 1.62 1.27
N SER A 132 -0.44 2.08 2.52
CA SER A 132 0.69 2.49 3.34
C SER A 132 0.48 2.21 4.81
N PHE A 133 1.55 1.86 5.52
CA PHE A 133 1.55 1.67 6.96
C PHE A 133 2.97 1.79 7.54
N THR A 134 3.06 1.90 8.87
CA THR A 134 4.32 1.83 9.60
C THR A 134 4.34 0.58 10.47
N ALA A 135 5.37 -0.25 10.34
CA ALA A 135 5.60 -1.43 11.16
C ALA A 135 7.06 -1.47 11.64
N SER A 136 7.30 -1.74 12.92
CA SER A 136 8.66 -1.73 13.52
C SER A 136 9.47 -0.46 13.23
N GLY A 137 8.82 0.71 13.16
CA GLY A 137 9.46 1.99 12.84
C GLY A 137 9.85 2.18 11.37
N LYS A 138 9.43 1.27 10.48
CA LYS A 138 9.66 1.33 9.02
C LYS A 138 8.36 1.65 8.29
N ASN A 139 8.44 2.53 7.30
CA ASN A 139 7.31 2.85 6.43
C ASN A 139 7.27 1.91 5.23
N TYR A 140 6.10 1.39 4.94
CA TYR A 140 5.80 0.52 3.81
C TYR A 140 4.80 1.22 2.90
N THR A 141 4.98 1.13 1.60
CA THR A 141 4.03 1.66 0.62
C THR A 141 3.99 0.77 -0.62
N ALA A 142 2.81 0.47 -1.12
CA ALA A 142 2.62 -0.28 -2.35
C ALA A 142 1.44 0.30 -3.14
N ALA A 143 1.49 0.12 -4.45
CA ALA A 143 0.41 0.54 -5.34
C ALA A 143 0.01 -0.62 -6.25
N THR A 144 -1.29 -0.80 -6.43
CA THR A 144 -1.85 -1.84 -7.29
C THR A 144 -3.11 -1.36 -8.00
N THR A 145 -3.54 -2.11 -9.01
CA THR A 145 -4.85 -1.99 -9.65
C THR A 145 -5.65 -3.23 -9.31
N LEU A 146 -6.80 -3.05 -8.66
CA LEU A 146 -7.77 -4.11 -8.46
C LEU A 146 -8.65 -4.20 -9.71
N THR A 147 -8.92 -5.41 -10.20
CA THR A 147 -9.74 -5.67 -11.40
C THR A 147 -10.72 -6.79 -11.12
N SER A 148 -12.01 -6.46 -11.00
CA SER A 148 -13.11 -7.41 -10.74
C SER A 148 -13.38 -8.37 -11.88
#